data_AF-A0A0B1RWL9-F1
#
_entry.id   AF-A0A0B1RWL9-F1
#
_cell.length_a   1.000
_cell.length_b   1.000
_cell.length_c   1.000
_cell.angle_alpha   90.00
_cell.angle_beta   90.00
_cell.angle_gamma   90.00
#
_symmetry.space_group_name_H-M   'P 1'
#
loop_
_entity.id
_entity.type
_entity.pdbx_description
1 polymer ?
#
loop_
_entity_poly.entity_id
_entity_poly.type
_entity_poly.pdbx_seq_one_letter_code
_entity_poly.pdbx_strand_id
1 'polypeptide(L)'
;MTQILINEKPFYCLGFGMHEDFEIHGRGYDQAVMTKDLNLLEWMGGNCYRTSHYPYAEERMAESDRRGIAVVVEAPAVQFRAYSNKSLDLYKEMVKELIDRDKNHPSAIMWCLSNDPKKIGNTSTSYLKKVVDYARELDKTRPVTICLQYPKAL
;
A
#
# COMPACT_ATOMS: atom_id res chain seq x y z
N MET A 1 -12.27 -0.11 -18.42
CA MET A 1 -11.39 -1.23 -18.04
C MET A 1 -11.71 -1.61 -16.61
N THR A 2 -12.12 -2.85 -16.34
CA THR A 2 -12.58 -3.31 -15.01
C THR A 2 -11.70 -4.42 -14.42
N GLN A 3 -10.50 -4.66 -14.96
CA GLN A 3 -9.68 -5.82 -14.59
C GLN A 3 -8.19 -5.48 -14.51
N ILE A 4 -7.50 -6.07 -13.53
CA ILE A 4 -6.03 -6.05 -13.40
C ILE A 4 -5.47 -7.23 -14.20
N LEU A 5 -4.40 -6.98 -14.94
CA LEU A 5 -3.68 -8.00 -15.70
C LEU A 5 -2.22 -8.08 -15.21
N ILE A 6 -1.69 -9.29 -15.06
CA ILE A 6 -0.26 -9.54 -14.85
C ILE A 6 0.20 -10.45 -15.99
N ASN A 7 1.22 -10.02 -16.75
CA ASN A 7 1.70 -10.71 -17.95
C ASN A 7 0.55 -11.06 -18.90
N GLU A 8 -0.30 -10.08 -19.18
CA GLU A 8 -1.48 -10.16 -20.07
C GLU A 8 -2.58 -11.13 -19.60
N LYS A 9 -2.44 -11.75 -18.43
CA LYS A 9 -3.43 -12.67 -17.86
C LYS A 9 -4.26 -11.97 -16.78
N PRO A 10 -5.58 -12.23 -16.72
CA PRO A 10 -6.43 -11.88 -15.59
C PRO A 10 -5.78 -12.15 -14.24
N PHE A 11 -5.62 -11.11 -13.44
CA PHE A 11 -5.16 -11.22 -12.06
C PHE A 11 -6.24 -10.69 -11.12
N TYR A 12 -6.77 -11.57 -10.29
CA TYR A 12 -7.69 -11.21 -9.21
C TYR A 12 -6.91 -11.19 -7.90
N CYS A 13 -6.83 -10.01 -7.26
CA CYS A 13 -6.20 -9.87 -5.95
C CYS A 13 -7.08 -10.53 -4.88
N LEU A 14 -6.80 -11.79 -4.56
CA LEU A 14 -7.42 -12.51 -3.45
C LEU A 14 -6.52 -12.40 -2.23
N GLY A 15 -6.97 -11.65 -1.23
CA GLY A 15 -6.08 -11.21 -0.17
C GLY A 15 -6.73 -10.40 0.94
N PHE A 16 -5.87 -9.83 1.79
CA PHE A 16 -6.28 -9.06 2.96
C PHE A 16 -5.50 -7.75 3.07
N GLY A 17 -6.08 -6.79 3.79
CA GLY A 17 -5.26 -5.81 4.50
C GLY A 17 -4.61 -6.53 5.68
N MET A 18 -3.29 -6.55 5.72
CA MET A 18 -2.53 -7.18 6.80
C MET A 18 -2.04 -6.08 7.76
N HIS A 19 -1.77 -6.42 9.02
CA HIS A 19 -1.00 -5.64 9.97
C HIS A 19 0.28 -6.44 10.30
N GLU A 20 1.41 -5.79 10.63
CA GLU A 20 2.65 -6.50 11.01
C GLU A 20 2.75 -6.82 12.51
N ASP A 21 1.73 -6.43 13.28
CA ASP A 21 1.67 -6.64 14.72
C ASP A 21 1.51 -8.12 15.10
N PHE A 22 2.19 -8.54 16.16
CA PHE A 22 2.00 -9.83 16.81
C PHE A 22 1.75 -9.69 18.31
N GLU A 23 0.97 -10.60 18.89
CA GLU A 23 0.47 -10.51 20.28
C GLU A 23 1.58 -10.33 21.33
N ILE A 24 2.76 -10.91 21.11
CA ILE A 24 3.87 -10.90 22.07
C ILE A 24 4.85 -9.74 21.82
N HIS A 25 5.20 -9.46 20.56
CA HIS A 25 6.28 -8.52 20.21
C HIS A 25 5.78 -7.19 19.60
N GLY A 26 4.47 -7.00 19.47
CA GLY A 26 3.89 -5.84 18.79
C GLY A 26 4.40 -5.75 17.35
N ARG A 27 4.85 -4.56 16.93
CA ARG A 27 5.42 -4.30 15.59
C ARG A 27 6.90 -4.66 15.44
N GLY A 28 7.52 -5.29 16.45
CA GLY A 28 8.90 -5.73 16.33
C GLY A 28 9.02 -6.75 15.18
N TYR A 29 9.92 -6.50 14.23
CA TYR A 29 10.13 -7.43 13.12
C TYR A 29 10.57 -8.81 13.65
N ASP A 30 9.84 -9.84 13.23
CA ASP A 30 10.11 -11.23 13.55
C ASP A 30 9.92 -12.07 12.27
N GLN A 31 11.01 -12.66 11.80
CA GLN A 31 11.01 -13.45 10.57
C GLN A 31 10.09 -14.67 10.68
N ALA A 32 9.97 -15.30 11.85
CA ALA A 32 9.10 -16.45 12.05
C ALA A 32 7.63 -16.04 11.98
N VAL A 33 7.27 -14.89 12.56
CA VAL A 33 5.92 -14.33 12.43
C VAL A 33 5.61 -13.96 10.99
N MET A 34 6.51 -13.24 10.30
CA MET A 34 6.33 -12.86 8.90
C MET A 34 6.13 -14.11 8.01
N THR A 35 6.98 -15.13 8.20
CA THR A 35 6.91 -16.41 7.47
C THR A 35 5.58 -17.12 7.74
N LYS A 36 5.14 -17.17 9.00
CA LYS A 36 3.85 -17.75 9.41
C LYS A 36 2.70 -17.02 8.72
N ASP A 37 2.68 -15.68 8.72
CA ASP A 37 1.60 -14.90 8.13
C ASP A 37 1.49 -15.14 6.61
N LEU A 38 2.62 -15.19 5.89
CA LEU A 38 2.61 -15.50 4.45
C LEU A 38 2.22 -16.95 4.17
N ASN A 39 2.66 -17.91 4.99
CA ASN A 39 2.21 -19.31 4.88
C ASN A 39 0.69 -19.41 5.06
N LEU A 40 0.11 -18.67 5.99
CA LEU A 40 -1.33 -18.65 6.23
C LEU A 40 -2.09 -18.00 5.05
N LEU A 41 -1.56 -16.91 4.49
CA LEU A 41 -2.11 -16.28 3.28
C LEU A 41 -2.20 -17.30 2.13
N GLU A 42 -1.10 -18.00 1.85
CA GLU A 42 -1.04 -19.02 0.81
C GLU A 42 -1.94 -20.23 1.11
N TRP A 43 -2.01 -20.67 2.38
CA TRP A 43 -2.88 -21.78 2.78
C TRP A 43 -4.36 -21.50 2.52
N MET A 44 -4.78 -20.23 2.64
CA MET A 44 -6.13 -19.79 2.29
C MET A 44 -6.35 -19.57 0.78
N GLY A 45 -5.33 -19.80 -0.05
CA GLY A 45 -5.34 -19.54 -1.48
C GLY A 45 -5.14 -18.07 -1.85
N GLY A 46 -4.69 -17.24 -0.91
CA GLY A 46 -4.41 -15.83 -1.16
C GLY A 46 -3.17 -15.64 -2.04
N ASN A 47 -3.22 -14.63 -2.89
CA ASN A 47 -2.14 -14.28 -3.83
C ASN A 47 -1.72 -12.80 -3.74
N CYS A 48 -2.35 -12.04 -2.83
CA CYS A 48 -2.13 -10.61 -2.69
C CYS A 48 -2.30 -10.18 -1.24
N TYR A 49 -1.61 -9.12 -0.80
CA TYR A 49 -1.98 -8.39 0.41
C TYR A 49 -1.69 -6.89 0.28
N ARG A 50 -2.24 -6.09 1.20
CA ARG A 50 -1.96 -4.64 1.33
C ARG A 50 -1.23 -4.36 2.64
N THR A 51 -0.15 -3.58 2.62
CA THR A 51 0.65 -3.21 3.81
C THR A 51 -0.10 -2.19 4.68
N SER A 52 -1.21 -2.60 5.30
CA SER A 52 -2.09 -1.69 6.02
C SER A 52 -1.43 -1.31 7.35
N HIS A 53 -1.10 -0.05 7.62
CA HIS A 53 -1.30 1.14 6.78
C HIS A 53 -0.03 1.98 6.68
N TYR A 54 1.08 1.32 6.38
CA TYR A 54 2.41 1.90 6.31
C TYR A 54 3.37 0.93 5.60
N PRO A 55 4.55 1.40 5.16
CA PRO A 55 5.57 0.54 4.60
C PRO A 55 6.05 -0.46 5.66
N TYR A 56 6.16 -1.73 5.30
CA TYR A 56 6.70 -2.78 6.17
C TYR A 56 8.21 -2.94 6.01
N ALA A 57 8.79 -3.82 6.82
CA ALA A 57 10.18 -4.26 6.69
C ALA A 57 10.53 -4.72 5.26
N GLU A 58 11.74 -4.41 4.81
CA GLU A 58 12.23 -4.74 3.45
C GLU A 58 12.26 -6.26 3.22
N GLU A 59 12.53 -7.03 4.28
CA GLU A 59 12.53 -8.49 4.27
C GLU A 59 11.16 -9.07 3.90
N ARG A 60 10.06 -8.38 4.25
CA ARG A 60 8.71 -8.84 3.86
C ARG A 60 8.47 -8.64 2.36
N MET A 61 9.01 -7.58 1.77
CA MET A 61 8.95 -7.35 0.32
C MET A 61 9.82 -8.37 -0.43
N ALA A 62 11.05 -8.61 0.06
CA ALA A 62 11.93 -9.63 -0.50
C ALA A 62 11.33 -11.04 -0.45
N GLU A 63 10.65 -11.38 0.64
CA GLU A 63 9.97 -12.67 0.76
C GLU A 63 8.73 -12.75 -0.16
N SER A 64 8.01 -11.65 -0.34
CA SER A 64 6.87 -11.59 -1.26
C SER A 64 7.31 -11.74 -2.72
N ASP A 65 8.44 -11.14 -3.10
CA ASP A 65 9.08 -11.39 -4.40
C ASP A 65 9.41 -12.87 -4.58
N ARG A 66 10.04 -13.47 -3.57
CA ARG A 66 10.48 -14.88 -3.60
C ARG A 66 9.30 -15.84 -3.78
N ARG A 67 8.15 -15.53 -3.16
CA ARG A 67 6.94 -16.36 -3.21
C ARG A 67 6.02 -16.04 -4.40
N GLY A 68 6.23 -14.91 -5.07
CA GLY A 68 5.31 -14.44 -6.12
C GLY A 68 3.96 -13.95 -5.56
N ILE A 69 3.97 -13.39 -4.35
CA ILE A 69 2.79 -12.81 -3.70
C ILE A 69 2.74 -11.32 -4.07
N ALA A 70 1.61 -10.87 -4.63
CA ALA A 70 1.44 -9.47 -4.99
C ALA A 70 1.22 -8.58 -3.75
N VAL A 71 1.74 -7.35 -3.80
CA VAL A 71 1.67 -6.39 -2.71
C VAL A 71 1.15 -5.05 -3.21
N VAL A 72 0.09 -4.58 -2.57
CA VAL A 72 -0.34 -3.18 -2.64
C VAL A 72 0.36 -2.44 -1.50
N VAL A 73 1.40 -1.67 -1.85
CA VAL A 73 2.24 -1.00 -0.86
C VAL A 73 1.60 0.32 -0.49
N GLU A 74 1.40 0.55 0.79
CA GLU A 74 0.64 1.68 1.33
C GLU A 74 1.53 2.68 2.06
N ALA A 75 1.36 3.96 1.70
CA ALA A 75 1.97 5.09 2.39
C ALA A 75 1.25 5.36 3.73
N PRO A 76 1.93 5.92 4.74
CA PRO A 76 1.40 6.11 6.09
C PRO A 76 0.45 7.32 6.21
N ALA A 77 -0.62 7.35 5.42
CA ALA A 77 -1.57 8.46 5.32
C ALA A 77 -3.00 8.01 5.70
N VAL A 78 -3.16 7.51 6.94
CA VAL A 78 -4.44 7.08 7.51
C VAL A 78 -5.20 8.24 8.13
N GLN A 79 -6.49 8.38 7.79
CA GLN A 79 -7.40 9.36 8.38
C GLN A 79 -6.85 10.78 8.43
N PHE A 80 -6.05 11.11 7.42
CA PHE A 80 -5.32 12.37 7.36
C PHE A 80 -6.29 13.56 7.26
N ARG A 81 -5.96 14.65 7.96
CA ARG A 81 -6.84 15.84 8.12
C ARG A 81 -6.18 17.16 7.75
N ALA A 82 -4.86 17.19 7.64
CA ALA A 82 -4.07 18.42 7.57
C ALA A 82 -3.65 18.71 6.12
N TYR A 83 -4.45 19.47 5.37
CA TYR A 83 -4.17 19.78 3.96
C TYR A 83 -3.46 21.13 3.81
N SER A 84 -2.23 21.26 4.32
CA SER A 84 -1.39 22.46 4.20
C SER A 84 -0.21 22.22 3.25
N ASN A 85 0.48 23.28 2.83
CA ASN A 85 1.69 23.11 2.00
C ASN A 85 2.80 22.38 2.77
N LYS A 86 3.02 22.72 4.05
CA LYS A 86 4.02 22.05 4.90
C LYS A 86 3.77 20.55 4.99
N SER A 87 2.51 20.14 5.15
CA SER A 87 2.19 18.72 5.23
C SER A 87 2.26 18.02 3.87
N LEU A 88 1.97 18.74 2.78
CA LEU A 88 2.15 18.24 1.42
C LEU A 88 3.63 17.93 1.14
N ASP A 89 4.53 18.83 1.50
CA ASP A 89 5.97 18.66 1.25
C ASP A 89 6.52 17.46 2.02
N LEU A 90 6.21 17.36 3.32
CA LEU A 90 6.56 16.20 4.14
C LEU A 90 5.99 14.91 3.55
N TYR A 91 4.72 14.93 3.13
CA TYR A 91 4.09 13.73 2.62
C TYR A 91 4.67 13.28 1.26
N LYS A 92 5.07 14.24 0.41
CA LYS A 92 5.81 13.93 -0.81
C LYS A 92 7.16 13.27 -0.51
N GLU A 93 7.89 13.74 0.50
CA GLU A 93 9.14 13.09 0.93
C GLU A 93 8.90 11.63 1.34
N MET A 94 7.88 11.36 2.16
CA MET A 94 7.52 10.01 2.58
C MET A 94 7.14 9.10 1.40
N VAL A 95 6.38 9.63 0.43
CA VAL A 95 6.04 8.89 -0.80
C VAL A 95 7.28 8.61 -1.66
N LYS A 96 8.19 9.58 -1.76
CA LYS A 96 9.46 9.40 -2.46
C LYS A 96 10.31 8.31 -1.82
N GLU A 97 10.47 8.34 -0.50
CA GLU A 97 11.21 7.32 0.25
C GLU A 97 10.62 5.93 0.04
N LEU A 98 9.29 5.81 0.15
CA LEU A 98 8.58 4.55 -0.09
C LEU A 98 8.84 3.99 -1.49
N ILE A 99 8.62 4.81 -2.53
CA ILE A 99 8.79 4.37 -3.91
C ILE A 99 10.25 4.08 -4.22
N ASP A 100 11.20 4.92 -3.77
CA ASP A 100 12.61 4.70 -4.03
C ASP A 100 13.12 3.40 -3.40
N ARG A 101 12.63 3.06 -2.21
CA ARG A 101 12.93 1.79 -1.54
C ARG A 101 12.32 0.61 -2.29
N ASP A 102 11.02 0.66 -2.59
CA ASP A 102 10.27 -0.54 -2.99
C ASP A 102 10.10 -0.73 -4.52
N LYS A 103 10.44 0.27 -5.36
CA LYS A 103 10.22 0.20 -6.82
C LYS A 103 10.92 -0.95 -7.55
N ASN A 104 11.93 -1.56 -6.93
CA ASN A 104 12.65 -2.69 -7.51
C ASN A 104 12.05 -4.06 -7.11
N HIS A 105 11.07 -4.09 -6.21
CA HIS A 105 10.33 -5.30 -5.86
C HIS A 105 9.27 -5.60 -6.92
N PRO A 106 9.37 -6.72 -7.68
CA PRO A 106 8.33 -7.14 -8.62
C PRO A 106 6.99 -7.46 -7.93
N SER A 107 7.02 -7.85 -6.65
CA SER A 107 5.80 -8.07 -5.86
C SER A 107 5.00 -6.80 -5.64
N ALA A 108 5.64 -5.61 -5.60
CA ALA A 108 4.92 -4.35 -5.53
C ALA A 108 4.16 -4.12 -6.84
N ILE A 109 2.83 -4.23 -6.83
CA ILE A 109 1.99 -4.07 -8.03
C ILE A 109 1.23 -2.75 -8.06
N MET A 110 1.13 -2.02 -6.95
CA MET A 110 0.34 -0.80 -6.84
C MET A 110 0.77 0.03 -5.62
N TRP A 111 0.74 1.36 -5.76
CA TRP A 111 1.00 2.30 -4.68
C TRP A 111 -0.32 2.84 -4.09
N CYS A 112 -0.62 2.56 -2.83
CA CYS A 112 -1.75 3.12 -2.11
C CYS A 112 -1.33 4.38 -1.35
N LEU A 113 -1.87 5.54 -1.72
CA LEU A 113 -1.41 6.84 -1.18
C LEU A 113 -2.29 7.41 -0.07
N SER A 114 -3.43 6.81 0.25
CA SER A 114 -4.18 7.25 1.43
C SER A 114 -5.19 6.20 1.83
N ASN A 115 -5.51 6.18 3.11
CA ASN A 115 -6.59 5.39 3.66
C ASN A 115 -7.52 6.26 4.50
N ASP A 116 -8.79 6.27 4.10
CA ASP A 116 -9.87 7.02 4.74
C ASP A 116 -9.56 8.51 5.00
N PRO A 117 -9.06 9.28 4.00
CA PRO A 117 -8.81 10.70 4.20
C PRO A 117 -10.08 11.42 4.65
N LYS A 118 -9.94 12.31 5.65
CA LYS A 118 -11.08 13.00 6.26
C LYS A 118 -11.34 14.34 5.61
N LYS A 119 -12.55 14.88 5.81
CA LYS A 119 -12.99 16.17 5.25
C LYS A 119 -12.88 16.21 3.71
N ILE A 120 -13.39 15.16 3.05
CA ILE A 120 -13.40 15.08 1.59
C ILE A 120 -14.13 16.30 1.01
N GLY A 121 -13.40 17.08 0.22
CA GLY A 121 -13.87 18.28 -0.48
C GLY A 121 -12.77 18.83 -1.40
N ASN A 122 -12.98 20.01 -1.99
CA ASN A 122 -12.06 20.56 -3.01
C ASN A 122 -10.60 20.64 -2.54
N THR A 123 -10.36 21.03 -1.29
CA THR A 123 -9.02 21.16 -0.72
C THR A 123 -8.33 19.80 -0.60
N SER A 124 -9.00 18.78 -0.03
CA SER A 124 -8.42 17.44 0.09
C SER A 124 -8.21 16.79 -1.27
N THR A 125 -9.12 17.00 -2.22
CA THR A 125 -9.02 16.48 -3.58
C THR A 125 -7.84 17.10 -4.31
N SER A 126 -7.68 18.44 -4.23
CA SER A 126 -6.52 19.14 -4.82
C SER A 126 -5.20 18.68 -4.19
N TYR A 127 -5.16 18.51 -2.87
CA TYR A 127 -4.00 17.97 -2.16
C TYR A 127 -3.65 16.56 -2.64
N LEU A 128 -4.59 15.62 -2.59
CA LEU A 128 -4.35 14.23 -2.98
C LEU A 128 -4.00 14.12 -4.46
N LYS A 129 -4.58 14.96 -5.32
CA LYS A 129 -4.20 15.04 -6.73
C LYS A 129 -2.70 15.37 -6.88
N LYS A 130 -2.18 16.35 -6.14
CA LYS A 130 -0.75 16.70 -6.18
C LYS A 130 0.15 15.55 -5.72
N VAL A 131 -0.30 14.74 -4.77
CA VAL A 131 0.44 13.55 -4.31
C VAL A 131 0.40 12.47 -5.38
N VAL A 132 -0.78 12.19 -5.96
CA VAL A 132 -0.95 11.21 -7.04
C VAL A 132 -0.11 11.56 -8.26
N ASP A 133 -0.13 12.83 -8.68
CA ASP A 133 0.67 13.32 -9.80
C ASP A 133 2.16 13.12 -9.50
N TYR A 134 2.60 13.46 -8.29
CA TYR A 134 4.00 13.27 -7.87
C TYR A 134 4.43 11.80 -7.82
N ALA A 135 3.59 10.91 -7.28
CA ALA A 135 3.87 9.47 -7.27
C ALA A 135 4.01 8.91 -8.69
N ARG A 136 3.19 9.38 -9.64
CA ARG A 136 3.28 9.01 -11.07
C ARG A 136 4.51 9.59 -11.76
N GLU A 137 5.04 10.72 -11.30
CA GLU A 137 6.33 11.25 -11.78
C GLU A 137 7.49 10.35 -11.33
N LEU A 138 7.42 9.83 -10.11
CA LEU A 138 8.43 8.94 -9.52
C LEU A 138 8.40 7.53 -10.12
N ASP A 139 7.21 6.96 -10.31
CA ASP A 139 7.02 5.63 -10.92
C ASP A 139 5.84 5.62 -11.90
N LYS A 140 6.17 5.54 -13.19
CA LYS A 140 5.20 5.45 -14.30
C LYS A 140 4.75 4.03 -14.59
N THR A 141 5.41 3.04 -13.99
CA THR A 141 5.24 1.61 -14.33
C THR A 141 4.15 0.93 -13.51
N ARG A 142 3.75 1.53 -12.38
CA ARG A 142 2.75 0.96 -11.47
C ARG A 142 1.54 1.88 -11.29
N PRO A 143 0.32 1.31 -11.19
CA PRO A 143 -0.87 2.06 -10.85
C PRO A 143 -0.81 2.64 -9.44
N VAL A 144 -1.56 3.73 -9.24
CA VAL A 144 -1.74 4.41 -7.96
C VAL A 144 -3.20 4.28 -7.53
N THR A 145 -3.43 4.02 -6.25
CA THR A 145 -4.76 3.89 -5.64
C THR A 145 -4.89 4.69 -4.35
N ILE A 146 -6.14 4.85 -3.89
CA ILE A 146 -6.51 5.46 -2.61
C ILE A 146 -7.68 4.65 -2.04
N CYS A 147 -7.63 4.34 -0.76
CA CYS A 147 -8.73 3.73 -0.03
C CYS A 147 -9.66 4.83 0.52
N LEU A 148 -10.91 4.85 0.05
CA LEU A 148 -11.91 5.85 0.44
C LEU A 148 -12.96 5.24 1.36
N GLN A 149 -13.31 5.97 2.42
CA GLN A 149 -14.47 5.66 3.23
C GLN A 149 -15.73 6.11 2.47
N TYR A 150 -16.44 5.17 1.86
CA TYR A 150 -17.82 5.44 1.42
C TYR A 150 -18.72 5.57 2.67
N PRO A 151 -19.73 6.46 2.67
CA PRO A 151 -20.71 6.47 3.74
C PRO A 151 -21.32 5.08 3.83
N LYS A 152 -21.35 4.50 5.05
CA LYS A 152 -22.13 3.29 5.32
C LYS A 152 -23.53 3.55 4.77
N ALA A 153 -23.98 2.74 3.81
CA ALA A 153 -25.40 2.63 3.56
C ALA A 153 -26.05 2.28 4.91
N LEU A 154 -26.95 3.14 5.37
CA LEU A 154 -27.83 2.85 6.51
C LEU A 154 -28.69 1.63 6.17
#